data_AF-A0A1H9CZR6-F1
#
_entry.id   AF-A0A1H9CZR6-F1
#
_cell.length_a   1.000
_cell.length_b   1.000
_cell.length_c   1.000
_cell.angle_alpha   90.00
_cell.angle_beta   90.00
_cell.angle_gamma   90.00
#
_symmetry.space_group_name_H-M   'P 1'
#
loop_
_entity.id
_entity.type
_entity.pdbx_description
1 polymer ?
#
loop_
_entity_poly.entity_id
_entity_poly.type
_entity_poly.pdbx_seq_one_letter_code
_entity_poly.pdbx_strand_id
1 'polypeptide(L)'
;MIFENVYFITGTAYAGKSTMVKLLAEKYNGIACEENYHDVLLPELDAKEFPYVTYTRDLQDWHEFIRRSPEEYLAWINGAAKECEILELRILEDMLKKEDSQNKKIFVDTNISIETLRKIAKHDHVLIMLSDPDISVRKFFERPDKEKQFLYQLIMEEPDPEAALQNYRKGLELINSQENYNRLLNSGFNVILRDEKLGVQGTLELVSKKFGL
;
A
#
# COMPACT_ATOMS: atom_id res chain seq x y z
N MET A 1 -6.57 6.42 20.79
CA MET A 1 -7.44 7.38 20.09
C MET A 1 -8.16 6.61 18.99
N ILE A 2 -9.43 6.93 18.70
CA ILE A 2 -10.16 6.35 17.56
C ILE A 2 -10.31 7.44 16.48
N PHE A 3 -9.98 7.11 15.24
CA PHE A 3 -10.13 7.99 14.09
C PHE A 3 -11.57 7.93 13.55
N GLU A 4 -12.44 8.82 14.07
CA GLU A 4 -13.89 8.78 13.87
C GLU A 4 -14.36 9.08 12.43
N ASN A 5 -13.61 9.86 11.66
CA ASN A 5 -13.94 10.32 10.31
C ASN A 5 -12.96 9.81 9.23
N VAL A 6 -12.10 8.85 9.58
CA VAL A 6 -11.12 8.25 8.67
C VAL A 6 -11.60 6.86 8.24
N TYR A 7 -11.49 6.59 6.95
CA TYR A 7 -11.87 5.34 6.28
C TYR A 7 -10.62 4.73 5.63
N PHE A 8 -10.20 3.59 6.13
CA PHE A 8 -8.97 2.92 5.77
C PHE A 8 -9.23 1.85 4.71
N ILE A 9 -8.49 1.91 3.61
CA ILE A 9 -8.41 0.86 2.61
C ILE A 9 -6.99 0.30 2.63
N THR A 10 -6.87 -1.00 2.88
CA THR A 10 -5.60 -1.74 2.76
C THR A 10 -5.80 -3.04 2.00
N GLY A 11 -4.72 -3.76 1.71
CA GLY A 11 -4.75 -5.05 1.03
C GLY A 11 -3.78 -5.15 -0.14
N THR A 12 -3.97 -6.13 -1.02
CA THR A 12 -2.94 -6.53 -2.00
C THR A 12 -2.72 -5.49 -3.09
N ALA A 13 -1.54 -5.56 -3.73
CA ALA A 13 -1.32 -4.88 -5.00
C ALA A 13 -2.40 -5.30 -6.01
N TYR A 14 -2.73 -4.45 -6.99
CA TYR A 14 -3.79 -4.68 -7.98
C TYR A 14 -5.22 -4.80 -7.43
N ALA A 15 -5.50 -4.61 -6.15
CA ALA A 15 -6.87 -4.68 -5.66
C ALA A 15 -7.73 -3.45 -6.01
N GLY A 16 -7.12 -2.35 -6.48
CA GLY A 16 -7.83 -1.12 -6.85
C GLY A 16 -7.98 -0.10 -5.72
N LYS A 17 -7.17 -0.20 -4.66
CA LYS A 17 -7.22 0.63 -3.45
C LYS A 17 -7.16 2.13 -3.75
N SER A 18 -6.09 2.58 -4.39
CA SER A 18 -5.85 4.00 -4.67
C SER A 18 -6.94 4.60 -5.55
N THR A 19 -7.47 3.81 -6.50
CA THR A 19 -8.64 4.21 -7.31
C THR A 19 -9.87 4.43 -6.44
N MET A 20 -10.16 3.54 -5.49
CA MET A 20 -11.32 3.69 -4.60
C MET A 20 -11.16 4.87 -3.65
N VAL A 21 -9.97 5.07 -3.08
CA VAL A 21 -9.69 6.23 -2.21
C VAL A 21 -9.99 7.54 -2.93
N LYS A 22 -9.52 7.69 -4.17
CA LYS A 22 -9.72 8.88 -4.98
C LYS A 22 -11.20 9.13 -5.30
N LEU A 23 -11.89 8.10 -5.80
CA LEU A 23 -13.30 8.19 -6.16
C LEU A 23 -14.22 8.43 -4.96
N LEU A 24 -13.89 7.86 -3.80
CA LEU A 24 -14.64 8.12 -2.56
C LEU A 24 -14.46 9.58 -2.11
N ALA A 25 -13.23 10.11 -2.14
CA ALA A 25 -12.98 11.49 -1.80
C ALA A 25 -13.74 12.45 -2.74
N GLU A 26 -13.75 12.17 -4.04
CA GLU A 26 -14.54 12.93 -5.03
C GLU A 26 -16.04 12.84 -4.74
N LYS A 27 -16.58 11.63 -4.55
CA LYS A 27 -18.01 11.38 -4.34
C LYS A 27 -18.56 12.02 -3.06
N TYR A 28 -17.77 11.99 -1.98
CA TYR A 28 -18.20 12.45 -0.66
C TYR A 28 -17.62 13.82 -0.25
N ASN A 29 -17.00 14.54 -1.19
CA ASN A 29 -16.29 15.80 -0.91
C ASN A 29 -15.30 15.67 0.26
N GLY A 30 -14.61 14.53 0.30
CA GLY A 30 -13.66 14.14 1.32
C GLY A 30 -12.22 14.54 0.99
N ILE A 31 -11.29 14.03 1.78
CA ILE A 31 -9.85 14.15 1.57
C ILE A 31 -9.31 12.78 1.18
N ALA A 32 -8.49 12.73 0.12
CA ALA A 32 -7.78 11.53 -0.29
C ALA A 32 -6.34 11.55 0.24
N CYS A 33 -5.99 10.53 1.02
CA CYS A 33 -4.62 10.15 1.31
C CYS A 33 -4.28 8.97 0.39
N GLU A 34 -3.77 9.27 -0.81
CA GLU A 34 -3.42 8.28 -1.85
C GLU A 34 -2.18 7.46 -1.45
N GLU A 35 -1.82 6.46 -2.27
CA GLU A 35 -0.63 5.62 -2.07
C GLU A 35 0.61 6.48 -1.79
N ASN A 36 1.39 6.08 -0.77
CA ASN A 36 2.61 6.76 -0.32
C ASN A 36 2.45 8.24 0.06
N TYR A 37 1.28 8.66 0.56
CA TYR A 37 1.08 10.03 1.05
C TYR A 37 2.06 10.45 2.18
N HIS A 38 2.74 9.50 2.81
CA HIS A 38 3.81 9.74 3.77
C HIS A 38 5.12 10.27 3.16
N ASP A 39 5.29 10.19 1.84
CA ASP A 39 6.47 10.69 1.12
C ASP A 39 6.69 12.19 1.30
N VAL A 40 5.65 12.93 1.69
CA VAL A 40 5.78 14.36 2.06
C VAL A 40 6.74 14.59 3.23
N LEU A 41 6.97 13.58 4.08
CA LEU A 41 7.90 13.64 5.20
C LEU A 41 9.31 13.14 4.84
N LEU A 42 9.43 12.34 3.76
CA LEU A 42 10.66 11.62 3.38
C LEU A 42 11.92 12.53 3.29
N PRO A 43 11.86 13.77 2.76
CA PRO A 43 13.05 14.63 2.66
C PRO A 43 13.70 14.98 4.01
N GLU A 44 12.91 14.98 5.10
CA GLU A 44 13.36 15.44 6.42
C GLU A 44 13.66 14.30 7.40
N LEU A 45 13.46 13.03 7.00
CA LEU A 45 13.66 11.87 7.88
C LEU A 45 15.15 11.59 8.14
N ASP A 46 15.49 11.31 9.40
CA ASP A 46 16.80 10.77 9.76
C ASP A 46 16.88 9.28 9.38
N ALA A 47 17.87 8.93 8.55
CA ALA A 47 18.10 7.55 8.11
C ALA A 47 18.50 6.60 9.25
N LYS A 48 18.92 7.11 10.41
CA LYS A 48 19.15 6.30 11.61
C LYS A 48 17.86 5.91 12.31
N GLU A 49 16.83 6.76 12.22
CA GLU A 49 15.52 6.51 12.82
C GLU A 49 14.58 5.76 11.87
N PHE A 50 14.68 6.04 10.57
CA PHE A 50 13.83 5.48 9.52
C PHE A 50 14.63 4.79 8.38
N PRO A 51 15.51 3.82 8.70
CA PRO A 51 16.44 3.23 7.74
C PRO A 51 15.79 2.54 6.53
N TYR A 52 14.54 2.05 6.63
CA TYR A 52 13.92 1.30 5.53
C TYR A 52 13.32 2.24 4.48
N VAL A 53 12.53 3.24 4.89
CA VAL A 53 11.92 4.20 3.94
C VAL A 53 12.94 5.18 3.38
N THR A 54 14.01 5.53 4.12
CA THR A 54 15.09 6.36 3.59
C THR A 54 16.08 5.59 2.73
N TYR A 55 16.05 4.24 2.73
CA TYR A 55 17.00 3.44 1.96
C TYR A 55 17.03 3.84 0.49
N THR A 56 15.87 3.93 -0.17
CA THR A 56 15.79 4.28 -1.60
C THR A 56 16.10 5.74 -1.88
N ARG A 57 15.86 6.64 -0.91
CA ARG A 57 16.25 8.07 -0.99
C ARG A 57 17.78 8.22 -1.02
N ASP A 58 18.47 7.44 -0.20
CA ASP A 58 19.92 7.55 0.01
C ASP A 58 20.73 6.57 -0.85
N LEU A 59 20.04 5.69 -1.60
CA LEU A 59 20.64 4.68 -2.45
C LEU A 59 21.47 5.30 -3.58
N GLN A 60 22.73 4.89 -3.69
CA GLN A 60 23.65 5.37 -4.73
C GLN A 60 23.58 4.51 -5.99
N ASP A 61 23.39 3.20 -5.83
CA ASP A 61 23.31 2.24 -6.93
C ASP A 61 22.04 1.39 -6.82
N TRP A 62 21.13 1.59 -7.77
CA TRP A 62 19.88 0.84 -7.83
C TRP A 62 20.07 -0.64 -8.20
N HIS A 63 21.23 -1.02 -8.75
CA HIS A 63 21.56 -2.44 -8.92
C HIS A 63 21.67 -3.16 -7.58
N GLU A 64 22.10 -2.50 -6.50
CA GLU A 64 22.08 -3.08 -5.16
C GLU A 64 20.65 -3.44 -4.73
N PHE A 65 19.65 -2.65 -5.17
CA PHE A 65 18.27 -2.93 -4.83
C PHE A 65 17.73 -4.17 -5.52
N ILE A 66 17.92 -4.30 -6.83
CA ILE A 66 17.41 -5.44 -7.61
C ILE A 66 18.17 -6.75 -7.35
N ARG A 67 19.41 -6.68 -6.87
CA ARG A 67 20.26 -7.84 -6.53
C ARG A 67 20.00 -8.44 -5.15
N ARG A 68 19.19 -7.79 -4.31
CA ARG A 68 18.80 -8.35 -3.00
C ARG A 68 18.31 -9.78 -3.16
N SER A 69 18.66 -10.63 -2.21
CA SER A 69 17.99 -11.91 -2.07
C SER A 69 16.48 -11.71 -1.82
N PRO A 70 15.64 -12.71 -2.16
CA PRO A 70 14.20 -12.66 -1.87
C PRO A 70 13.90 -12.33 -0.40
N GLU A 71 14.69 -12.88 0.52
CA GLU A 71 14.56 -12.67 1.97
C GLU A 71 14.93 -11.25 2.39
N GLU A 72 16.01 -10.69 1.85
CA GLU A 72 16.40 -9.29 2.10
C GLU A 72 15.37 -8.32 1.55
N TYR A 73 14.79 -8.62 0.39
CA TYR A 73 13.74 -7.78 -0.18
C TYR A 73 12.46 -7.83 0.66
N LEU A 74 12.04 -9.02 1.09
CA LEU A 74 10.93 -9.19 2.03
C LEU A 74 11.18 -8.45 3.36
N ALA A 75 12.38 -8.57 3.92
CA ALA A 75 12.77 -7.89 5.15
C ALA A 75 12.67 -6.36 4.99
N TRP A 76 13.15 -5.83 3.85
CA TRP A 76 13.04 -4.41 3.53
C TRP A 76 11.58 -3.96 3.40
N ILE A 77 10.73 -4.70 2.68
CA ILE A 77 9.28 -4.39 2.56
C ILE A 77 8.60 -4.36 3.93
N ASN A 78 8.87 -5.36 4.77
CA ASN A 78 8.27 -5.42 6.11
C ASN A 78 8.77 -4.31 7.04
N GLY A 79 10.04 -3.92 6.91
CA GLY A 79 10.62 -2.80 7.63
C GLY A 79 10.01 -1.47 7.19
N ALA A 80 9.95 -1.24 5.88
CA ALA A 80 9.35 -0.05 5.28
C ALA A 80 7.89 0.09 5.70
N ALA A 81 7.08 -0.98 5.60
CA ALA A 81 5.67 -0.93 6.01
C ALA A 81 5.46 -0.50 7.47
N LYS A 82 6.34 -0.92 8.40
CA LYS A 82 6.29 -0.50 9.81
C LYS A 82 6.63 0.97 9.99
N GLU A 83 7.63 1.46 9.26
CA GLU A 83 8.01 2.87 9.28
C GLU A 83 6.94 3.74 8.63
N CYS A 84 6.38 3.32 7.48
CA CYS A 84 5.23 3.95 6.85
C CYS A 84 4.05 4.03 7.84
N GLU A 85 3.73 2.97 8.59
CA GLU A 85 2.69 3.02 9.63
C GLU A 85 2.93 4.16 10.64
N ILE A 86 4.15 4.35 11.12
CA ILE A 86 4.48 5.44 12.06
C ILE A 86 4.23 6.82 11.42
N LEU A 87 4.69 7.00 10.18
CA LEU A 87 4.56 8.27 9.45
C LEU A 87 3.10 8.58 9.09
N GLU A 88 2.37 7.56 8.62
CA GLU A 88 0.95 7.62 8.27
C GLU A 88 0.11 8.04 9.49
N LEU A 89 0.36 7.45 10.66
CA LEU A 89 -0.31 7.83 11.91
C LEU A 89 -0.01 9.28 12.30
N ARG A 90 1.26 9.72 12.22
CA ARG A 90 1.65 11.11 12.50
C ARG A 90 0.90 12.10 11.62
N ILE A 91 0.84 11.82 10.32
CA ILE A 91 0.13 12.68 9.36
C ILE A 91 -1.37 12.73 9.68
N LEU A 92 -2.00 11.59 9.95
CA LEU A 92 -3.42 11.54 10.26
C LEU A 92 -3.75 12.28 11.56
N GLU A 93 -2.93 12.14 12.60
CA GLU A 93 -3.07 12.89 13.85
C GLU A 93 -2.97 14.40 13.62
N ASP A 94 -2.00 14.85 12.81
CA ASP A 94 -1.82 16.26 12.49
C ASP A 94 -2.94 16.80 11.60
N MET A 95 -3.48 15.98 10.69
CA MET A 95 -4.65 16.33 9.88
C MET A 95 -5.89 16.53 10.74
N LEU A 96 -6.17 15.65 11.70
CA LEU A 96 -7.34 15.78 12.58
C LEU A 96 -7.31 17.02 13.48
N LYS A 97 -6.13 17.58 13.74
CA LYS A 97 -5.99 18.85 14.47
C LYS A 97 -6.41 20.07 13.64
N LYS A 98 -6.47 19.96 12.32
CA LYS A 98 -6.86 21.07 11.41
C LYS A 98 -8.38 21.19 11.35
N GLU A 99 -8.91 22.39 11.58
CA GLU A 99 -10.36 22.66 11.57
C GLU A 99 -11.05 22.20 10.28
N ASP A 100 -10.42 22.44 9.12
CA ASP A 100 -10.94 22.07 7.80
C ASP A 100 -11.11 20.55 7.60
N SER A 101 -10.43 19.73 8.41
CA SER A 101 -10.46 18.27 8.31
C SER A 101 -11.46 17.61 9.27
N GLN A 102 -11.88 18.30 10.33
CA GLN A 102 -12.76 17.71 11.36
C GLN A 102 -14.16 17.35 10.84
N ASN A 103 -14.64 18.07 9.83
CA ASN A 103 -15.96 17.82 9.22
C ASN A 103 -15.89 17.05 7.90
N LYS A 104 -14.69 16.67 7.44
CA LYS A 104 -14.50 15.93 6.19
C LYS A 104 -14.27 14.46 6.47
N LYS A 105 -14.73 13.61 5.56
CA LYS A 105 -14.35 12.20 5.52
C LYS A 105 -12.95 12.10 4.92
N ILE A 106 -12.07 11.34 5.54
CA ILE A 106 -10.70 11.11 5.06
C ILE A 106 -10.62 9.67 4.59
N PHE A 107 -10.26 9.45 3.33
CA PHE A 107 -10.09 8.13 2.75
C PHE A 107 -8.61 7.86 2.56
N VAL A 108 -8.13 6.71 3.05
CA VAL A 108 -6.69 6.43 3.17
C VAL A 108 -6.33 5.12 2.50
N ASP A 109 -5.37 5.16 1.58
CA ASP A 109 -4.64 3.97 1.09
C ASP A 109 -3.47 3.75 2.03
N THR A 110 -3.51 2.69 2.84
CA THR A 110 -2.67 2.62 4.05
C THR A 110 -1.80 1.38 4.14
N ASN A 111 -0.59 1.58 4.69
CA ASN A 111 0.31 0.53 5.14
C ASN A 111 0.13 0.17 6.63
N ILE A 112 -0.77 0.85 7.35
CA ILE A 112 -1.06 0.57 8.76
C ILE A 112 -1.53 -0.89 8.91
N SER A 113 -0.89 -1.61 9.83
CA SER A 113 -1.16 -3.01 10.09
C SER A 113 -2.59 -3.27 10.59
N ILE A 114 -3.10 -4.47 10.30
CA ILE A 114 -4.41 -4.96 10.79
C ILE A 114 -4.49 -4.85 12.33
N GLU A 115 -3.40 -5.16 13.02
CA GLU A 115 -3.30 -5.11 14.48
C GLU A 115 -3.48 -3.69 15.02
N THR A 116 -2.93 -2.69 14.33
CA THR A 116 -3.09 -1.28 14.69
C THR A 116 -4.45 -0.75 14.29
N LEU A 117 -4.94 -1.07 13.09
CA LEU A 117 -6.28 -0.69 12.62
C LEU A 117 -7.38 -1.14 13.59
N ARG A 118 -7.28 -2.34 14.16
CA ARG A 118 -8.21 -2.85 15.20
C ARG A 118 -8.29 -1.96 16.45
N LYS A 119 -7.24 -1.20 16.76
CA LYS A 119 -7.15 -0.36 17.95
C LYS A 119 -7.57 1.08 17.69
N ILE A 120 -7.47 1.53 16.44
CA ILE A 120 -7.58 2.96 16.09
C ILE A 120 -8.77 3.29 15.21
N ALA A 121 -9.44 2.30 14.61
CA ALA A 121 -10.54 2.51 13.67
C ALA A 121 -11.80 1.76 14.11
N LYS A 122 -12.97 2.27 13.70
CA LYS A 122 -14.20 1.48 13.74
C LYS A 122 -14.11 0.32 12.75
N HIS A 123 -14.78 -0.77 13.07
CA HIS A 123 -14.74 -1.97 12.23
C HIS A 123 -15.27 -1.73 10.81
N ASP A 124 -16.35 -0.96 10.70
CA ASP A 124 -16.96 -0.53 9.44
C ASP A 124 -16.22 0.63 8.76
N HIS A 125 -15.12 1.13 9.34
CA HIS A 125 -14.23 2.12 8.72
C HIS A 125 -12.96 1.49 8.14
N VAL A 126 -12.84 0.16 8.18
CA VAL A 126 -11.71 -0.57 7.62
C VAL A 126 -12.20 -1.53 6.54
N LEU A 127 -11.58 -1.44 5.37
CA LEU A 127 -11.84 -2.31 4.23
C LEU A 127 -10.54 -2.93 3.72
N ILE A 128 -10.57 -4.24 3.54
CA ILE A 128 -9.51 -5.00 2.90
C ILE A 128 -9.91 -5.27 1.45
N MET A 129 -9.12 -4.81 0.50
CA MET A 129 -9.30 -5.13 -0.91
C MET A 129 -8.23 -6.12 -1.34
N LEU A 130 -8.65 -7.24 -1.94
CA LEU A 130 -7.76 -8.31 -2.38
C LEU A 130 -7.93 -8.57 -3.87
N SER A 131 -6.85 -8.91 -4.54
CA SER A 131 -6.84 -9.48 -5.90
C SER A 131 -6.18 -10.85 -5.89
N ASP A 132 -6.30 -11.60 -6.98
CA ASP A 132 -5.55 -12.84 -7.18
C ASP A 132 -4.06 -12.65 -6.78
N PRO A 133 -3.51 -13.44 -5.83
CA PRO A 133 -2.14 -13.30 -5.37
C PRO A 133 -1.11 -13.46 -6.49
N ASP A 134 -1.41 -14.24 -7.53
CA ASP A 134 -0.51 -14.47 -8.66
C ASP A 134 -0.47 -13.28 -9.64
N ILE A 135 -1.43 -12.35 -9.54
CA ILE A 135 -1.51 -11.25 -10.50
C ILE A 135 -0.33 -10.29 -10.36
N SER A 136 0.11 -10.05 -9.12
CA SER A 136 1.22 -9.13 -8.85
C SER A 136 2.54 -9.72 -9.31
N VAL A 137 2.77 -11.02 -9.07
CA VAL A 137 3.98 -11.72 -9.53
C VAL A 137 4.07 -11.76 -11.05
N ARG A 138 2.97 -12.08 -11.73
CA ARG A 138 2.95 -12.21 -13.20
C ARG A 138 3.02 -10.87 -13.92
N LYS A 139 2.28 -9.87 -13.44
CA LYS A 139 2.07 -8.61 -14.17
C LYS A 139 2.89 -7.43 -13.66
N PHE A 140 3.78 -7.62 -12.68
CA PHE A 140 4.54 -6.52 -12.06
C PHE A 140 5.22 -5.62 -13.11
N PHE A 141 6.00 -6.24 -14.00
CA PHE A 141 6.76 -5.56 -15.05
C PHE A 141 5.97 -5.29 -16.34
N GLU A 142 4.72 -5.76 -16.43
CA GLU A 142 3.81 -5.42 -17.54
C GLU A 142 3.18 -4.04 -17.37
N ARG A 143 3.29 -3.44 -16.17
CA ARG A 143 2.68 -2.14 -15.88
C ARG A 143 3.49 -0.99 -16.48
N PRO A 144 2.85 0.01 -17.09
CA PRO A 144 3.54 1.15 -17.67
C PRO A 144 4.05 2.17 -16.64
N ASP A 145 3.95 1.92 -15.32
CA ASP A 145 4.44 2.88 -14.33
C ASP A 145 5.95 3.05 -14.47
N LYS A 146 6.40 4.30 -14.42
CA LYS A 146 7.82 4.65 -14.62
C LYS A 146 8.75 3.91 -13.67
N GLU A 147 8.37 3.77 -12.40
CA GLU A 147 9.18 3.09 -11.39
C GLU A 147 9.35 1.60 -11.69
N LYS A 148 8.29 0.91 -12.11
CA LYS A 148 8.37 -0.53 -12.43
C LYS A 148 9.15 -0.77 -13.71
N GLN A 149 8.97 0.11 -14.71
CA GLN A 149 9.74 0.06 -15.94
C GLN A 149 11.22 0.39 -15.70
N PHE A 150 11.53 1.31 -14.79
CA PHE A 150 12.89 1.60 -14.37
C PHE A 150 13.56 0.37 -13.72
N LEU A 151 12.89 -0.27 -12.76
CA LEU A 151 13.39 -1.52 -12.16
C LEU A 151 13.57 -2.64 -13.20
N TYR A 152 12.64 -2.77 -14.14
CA TYR A 152 12.77 -3.73 -15.23
C TYR A 152 14.00 -3.46 -16.10
N GLN A 153 14.25 -2.21 -16.47
CA GLN A 153 15.41 -1.82 -17.27
C GLN A 153 16.72 -2.18 -16.56
N LEU A 154 16.85 -1.88 -15.27
CA LEU A 154 18.02 -2.26 -14.48
C LEU A 154 18.25 -3.77 -14.45
N ILE A 155 17.17 -4.56 -14.32
CA ILE A 155 17.26 -6.03 -14.35
C ILE A 155 17.74 -6.51 -15.73
N MET A 156 17.30 -5.85 -16.81
CA MET A 156 17.75 -6.18 -18.17
C MET A 156 19.21 -5.79 -18.46
N GLU A 157 19.78 -4.89 -17.66
CA GLU A 157 21.19 -4.48 -17.73
C GLU A 157 22.14 -5.44 -16.97
N GLU A 158 21.61 -6.35 -16.15
CA GLU A 158 22.43 -7.32 -15.42
C GLU A 158 23.17 -8.28 -16.36
N PRO A 159 24.33 -8.84 -15.95
CA PRO A 159 25.06 -9.82 -16.75
C PRO A 159 24.25 -11.08 -17.10
N ASP A 160 23.31 -11.47 -16.23
CA ASP A 160 22.33 -12.52 -16.47
C ASP A 160 20.92 -11.99 -16.12
N PRO A 161 20.24 -11.36 -17.10
CA PRO A 161 18.92 -10.76 -16.88
C PRO A 161 17.83 -11.75 -16.47
N GLU A 162 17.90 -12.98 -16.97
CA GLU A 162 16.91 -14.00 -16.63
C GLU A 162 17.07 -14.42 -15.16
N ALA A 163 18.30 -14.67 -14.71
CA ALA A 163 18.56 -14.99 -13.31
C ALA A 163 18.15 -13.83 -12.38
N ALA A 164 18.46 -12.58 -12.75
CA ALA A 164 18.07 -11.39 -11.98
C ALA A 164 16.54 -11.23 -11.91
N LEU A 165 15.84 -11.44 -13.02
CA LEU A 165 14.37 -11.37 -13.08
C LEU A 165 13.73 -12.46 -12.22
N GLN A 166 14.24 -13.69 -12.29
CA GLN A 166 13.75 -14.80 -11.46
C GLN A 166 14.03 -14.57 -9.97
N ASN A 167 15.17 -13.99 -9.63
CA ASN A 167 15.48 -13.59 -8.26
C ASN A 167 14.46 -12.57 -7.72
N TYR A 168 14.19 -11.52 -8.50
CA TYR A 168 13.22 -10.49 -8.11
C TYR A 168 11.80 -11.06 -7.98
N ARG A 169 11.39 -11.94 -8.89
CA ARG A 169 10.08 -12.63 -8.85
C ARG A 169 9.91 -13.48 -7.59
N LYS A 170 10.93 -14.22 -7.16
CA LYS A 170 10.89 -14.96 -5.88
C LYS A 170 10.64 -14.04 -4.70
N GLY A 171 11.24 -12.84 -4.70
CA GLY A 171 10.94 -11.82 -3.69
C GLY A 171 9.46 -11.41 -3.71
N LEU A 172 8.91 -11.14 -4.90
CA LEU A 172 7.48 -10.85 -5.06
C LEU A 172 6.58 -12.01 -4.59
N GLU A 173 6.95 -13.27 -4.86
CA GLU A 173 6.21 -14.45 -4.39
C GLU A 173 6.17 -14.54 -2.87
N LEU A 174 7.29 -14.25 -2.19
CA LEU A 174 7.34 -14.21 -0.72
C LEU A 174 6.45 -13.09 -0.15
N ILE A 175 6.56 -11.88 -0.73
CA ILE A 175 5.76 -10.71 -0.32
C ILE A 175 4.26 -10.99 -0.52
N ASN A 176 3.89 -11.58 -1.66
CA ASN A 176 2.50 -11.87 -2.03
C ASN A 176 2.08 -13.31 -1.67
N SER A 177 2.78 -13.93 -0.72
CA SER A 177 2.54 -15.32 -0.33
C SER A 177 1.09 -15.58 0.08
N GLN A 178 0.64 -16.82 -0.08
CA GLN A 178 -0.69 -17.24 0.35
C GLN A 178 -0.91 -17.00 1.85
N GLU A 179 0.15 -17.06 2.66
CA GLU A 179 0.10 -16.73 4.09
C GLU A 179 -0.29 -15.27 4.33
N ASN A 180 0.41 -14.33 3.68
CA ASN A 180 0.11 -12.90 3.77
C ASN A 180 -1.30 -12.59 3.23
N TYR A 181 -1.67 -13.22 2.13
CA TYR A 181 -3.03 -13.13 1.58
C TYR A 181 -4.09 -13.59 2.60
N ASN A 182 -3.90 -14.77 3.18
CA ASN A 182 -4.83 -15.35 4.15
C ASN A 182 -4.92 -14.54 5.43
N ARG A 183 -3.83 -13.89 5.86
CA ARG A 183 -3.84 -12.97 7.00
C ARG A 183 -4.79 -11.80 6.76
N LEU A 184 -4.76 -11.23 5.56
CA LEU A 184 -5.67 -10.13 5.17
C LEU A 184 -7.11 -10.61 5.00
N LEU A 185 -7.30 -11.72 4.30
CA LEU A 185 -8.62 -12.34 4.07
C LEU A 185 -9.32 -12.69 5.38
N ASN A 186 -8.58 -13.23 6.35
CA ASN A 186 -9.10 -13.65 7.65
C ASN A 186 -8.85 -12.60 8.75
N SER A 187 -8.61 -11.34 8.37
CA SER A 187 -8.35 -10.23 9.30
C SER A 187 -9.54 -9.93 10.21
N GLY A 188 -10.74 -10.40 9.85
CA GLY A 188 -12.00 -10.13 10.54
C GLY A 188 -12.66 -8.83 10.11
N PHE A 189 -12.02 -7.98 9.30
CA PHE A 189 -12.60 -6.77 8.71
C PHE A 189 -13.47 -7.09 7.49
N ASN A 190 -14.14 -6.06 6.95
CA ASN A 190 -14.79 -6.18 5.65
C ASN A 190 -13.75 -6.49 4.56
N VAL A 191 -14.03 -7.47 3.72
CA VAL A 191 -13.17 -7.84 2.59
C VAL A 191 -13.96 -7.71 1.28
N ILE A 192 -13.32 -7.13 0.26
CA ILE A 192 -13.78 -7.15 -1.14
C ILE A 192 -12.70 -7.85 -1.98
N LEU A 193 -13.12 -8.88 -2.71
CA LEU A 193 -12.30 -9.50 -3.74
C LEU A 193 -12.52 -8.76 -5.05
N ARG A 194 -11.44 -8.41 -5.74
CA ARG A 194 -11.48 -7.73 -7.03
C ARG A 194 -12.24 -8.59 -8.05
N ASP A 195 -13.28 -8.01 -8.63
CA ASP A 195 -14.06 -8.59 -9.71
C ASP A 195 -14.07 -7.62 -10.90
N GLU A 196 -13.45 -8.02 -12.01
CA GLU A 196 -13.39 -7.19 -13.22
C GLU A 196 -14.77 -6.97 -13.85
N LYS A 197 -15.73 -7.88 -13.61
CA LYS A 197 -17.09 -7.77 -14.16
C LYS A 197 -17.90 -6.67 -13.49
N LEU A 198 -17.60 -6.37 -12.22
CA LEU A 198 -18.29 -5.34 -11.45
C LEU A 198 -17.91 -3.93 -11.95
N GLY A 199 -16.73 -3.79 -12.53
CA GLY A 199 -16.18 -2.52 -13.01
C GLY A 199 -15.90 -1.52 -11.88
N VAL A 200 -15.38 -0.35 -12.26
CA VAL A 200 -14.96 0.69 -11.30
C VAL A 200 -16.16 1.24 -10.53
N GLN A 201 -17.25 1.57 -11.22
CA GLN A 201 -18.43 2.17 -10.61
C GLN A 201 -19.15 1.21 -9.65
N GLY A 202 -19.34 -0.06 -10.05
CA GLY A 202 -19.94 -1.06 -9.17
C GLY A 202 -19.07 -1.35 -7.94
N THR A 203 -17.74 -1.32 -8.10
CA THR A 203 -16.80 -1.45 -6.98
C THR A 203 -16.95 -0.27 -6.02
N LEU A 204 -17.03 0.97 -6.53
CA LEU A 204 -17.24 2.16 -5.71
C LEU A 204 -18.53 2.08 -4.89
N GLU A 205 -19.63 1.62 -5.49
CA GLU A 205 -20.91 1.43 -4.79
C GLU A 205 -20.82 0.36 -3.70
N LEU A 206 -20.14 -0.74 -3.97
CA LEU A 206 -19.92 -1.80 -2.99
C LEU A 206 -19.06 -1.31 -1.82
N VAL A 207 -17.99 -0.57 -2.11
CA VAL A 207 -17.10 0.03 -1.10
C VAL A 207 -17.86 1.04 -0.24
N SER A 208 -18.59 1.98 -0.86
CA SER A 208 -19.48 2.92 -0.17
C SER A 208 -20.40 2.18 0.82
N LYS A 209 -21.09 1.15 0.34
CA LYS A 209 -22.01 0.35 1.16
C LYS A 209 -21.30 -0.32 2.33
N LYS A 210 -20.09 -0.85 2.14
CA LYS A 210 -19.30 -1.49 3.21
C LYS A 210 -18.83 -0.50 4.26
N PHE A 211 -18.61 0.76 3.88
CA PHE A 211 -18.30 1.86 4.79
C PHE A 211 -19.54 2.53 5.42
N GLY A 212 -20.76 2.08 5.08
CA GLY A 212 -21.99 2.72 5.56
C GLY A 212 -22.23 4.11 4.98
N LEU A 213 -21.72 4.36 3.77
CA LEU A 213 -21.78 5.64 3.03
C LEU A 213 -22.72 5.62 1.83
#